data_AF-A0ABD3V922-F1
#
_entry.id   AF-A0ABD3V922-F1
#
_cell.length_a   1.000
_cell.length_b   1.000
_cell.length_c   1.000
_cell.angle_alpha   90.00
_cell.angle_beta   90.00
_cell.angle_gamma   90.00
#
_symmetry.space_group_name_H-M   'P 1'
#
loop_
_entity.id
_entity.type
_entity.pdbx_description
1 polymer ?
#
loop_
_entity_poly.entity_id
_entity_poly.type
_entity_poly.pdbx_seq_one_letter_code
_entity_poly.pdbx_strand_id
1 'polypeptide(L)'
;MAKMSIPIFILSTLISVTLASQKVTSAYLTYQEKTKTFELHQNEELLSSAPWVVKGSFSNQINETGWSYLTISSSSDFPDNIQAYFAGYLEASLTRELISQTWINNVEGYCTEPYIPYCQRLYDFLQENMDWMNEQIKAKAATDPYWHMVELFLYQVSGITDGYFNVTPQAGSTNLDPFGFYMLQISGDMEDLESVLGKEDLKSHVFGSGSCSALIKLLPGFKDLYVSHDTWSGFQTMLRVLKKYDFAFRSTSQTKDLVPGQTMTFSSYPGTIYSGDDYFLISSGLASLETTIGNSNNDLWKYVKPTGGVLEGIRTMAANRLAKTGDDWAKIFSQFNSGTYNNQWLIVDYNKFEPGVVPSKGLLTILEQIPGFIMHMDITELLMNQTYWPSYNIPFCEKIFNMSGQQENVAKYGDWFTYDKSPRAQIFRRDNVLVSDLESMTRLMRQIQ
;
A
#
# COMPACT_ATOMS: atom_id res chain seq x y z
N MET A 1 22.48 -21.93 75.42
CA MET A 1 21.56 -21.98 74.25
C MET A 1 22.18 -21.17 73.14
N ALA A 2 22.72 -21.85 72.14
CA ALA A 2 23.44 -21.24 71.02
C ALA A 2 22.46 -20.49 70.10
N LYS A 3 22.77 -19.23 69.79
CA LYS A 3 22.05 -18.43 68.78
C LYS A 3 22.56 -18.85 67.40
N MET A 4 21.74 -19.59 66.67
CA MET A 4 21.96 -19.91 65.27
C MET A 4 21.64 -18.65 64.43
N SER A 5 22.67 -18.03 63.86
CA SER A 5 22.54 -16.87 62.97
C SER A 5 22.83 -17.37 61.55
N ILE A 6 21.80 -17.44 60.71
CA ILE A 6 21.91 -17.87 59.31
C ILE A 6 22.39 -16.65 58.49
N PRO A 7 23.53 -16.72 57.77
CA PRO A 7 23.92 -15.65 56.86
C PRO A 7 23.10 -15.75 55.58
N ILE A 8 22.30 -14.71 55.31
CA ILE A 8 21.62 -14.53 54.03
C ILE A 8 22.69 -14.11 53.01
N PHE A 9 23.08 -15.03 52.13
CA PHE A 9 23.83 -14.69 50.92
C PHE A 9 22.87 -14.02 49.93
N ILE A 10 22.94 -12.70 49.83
CA ILE A 10 22.31 -11.96 48.72
C ILE A 10 23.18 -12.22 47.49
N LEU A 11 22.74 -13.16 46.66
CA LEU A 11 23.29 -13.37 45.33
C LEU A 11 22.86 -12.18 44.47
N SER A 12 23.71 -11.16 44.36
CA SER A 12 23.51 -10.07 43.40
C SER A 12 23.77 -10.63 42.00
N THR A 13 22.74 -11.16 41.35
CA THR A 13 22.72 -11.36 39.91
C THR A 13 22.76 -9.98 39.25
N LEU A 14 23.97 -9.55 38.88
CA LEU A 14 24.16 -8.53 37.86
C LEU A 14 23.52 -9.06 36.57
N ILE A 15 22.25 -8.74 36.37
CA ILE A 15 21.64 -8.78 35.04
C ILE A 15 22.33 -7.67 34.27
N SER A 16 23.42 -8.01 33.59
CA SER A 16 23.91 -7.20 32.50
C SER A 16 22.80 -7.13 31.46
N VAL A 17 22.01 -6.06 31.50
CA VAL A 17 21.21 -5.62 30.36
C VAL A 17 22.22 -5.15 29.33
N THR A 18 22.81 -6.10 28.60
CA THR A 18 23.35 -5.80 27.29
C THR A 18 22.19 -5.23 26.48
N LEU A 19 22.20 -3.92 26.23
CA LEU A 19 21.50 -3.38 25.08
C LEU A 19 22.01 -4.18 23.88
N ALA A 20 21.23 -5.17 23.44
CA ALA A 20 21.51 -5.83 22.19
C ALA A 20 21.50 -4.72 21.14
N SER A 21 22.66 -4.41 20.58
CA SER A 21 22.73 -3.48 19.45
C SER A 21 21.76 -4.00 18.39
N GLN A 22 20.77 -3.20 18.07
CA GLN A 22 19.68 -3.52 17.16
C GLN A 22 20.27 -4.03 15.84
N LYS A 23 20.12 -5.34 15.57
CA LYS A 23 20.86 -6.00 14.50
C LYS A 23 20.17 -5.71 13.17
N VAL A 24 20.66 -4.69 12.45
CA VAL A 24 20.33 -4.53 11.03
C VAL A 24 20.79 -5.78 10.31
N THR A 25 19.86 -6.49 9.68
CA THR A 25 20.18 -7.65 8.85
C THR A 25 20.26 -7.17 7.42
N SER A 26 21.39 -7.43 6.76
CA SER A 26 21.58 -7.10 5.34
C SER A 26 21.73 -8.39 4.55
N ALA A 27 21.21 -8.42 3.34
CA ALA A 27 21.36 -9.56 2.46
C ALA A 27 21.35 -9.12 0.99
N TYR A 28 21.94 -9.95 0.13
CA TYR A 28 21.85 -9.80 -1.32
C TYR A 28 21.74 -11.15 -2.00
N LEU A 29 21.18 -11.15 -3.21
CA LEU A 29 21.02 -12.34 -4.04
C LEU A 29 21.86 -12.21 -5.30
N THR A 30 22.62 -13.25 -5.61
CA THR A 30 23.25 -13.41 -6.93
C THR A 30 22.41 -14.36 -7.78
N TYR A 31 22.45 -14.18 -9.10
CA TYR A 31 21.73 -15.06 -10.05
C TYR A 31 22.58 -15.30 -11.29
N GLN A 32 22.69 -16.56 -11.70
CA GLN A 32 23.34 -16.97 -12.92
C GLN A 32 22.28 -17.44 -13.92
N GLU A 33 22.02 -16.62 -14.94
CA GLU A 33 20.95 -16.86 -15.92
C GLU A 33 21.13 -18.17 -16.70
N LYS A 34 22.36 -18.54 -17.06
CA LYS A 34 22.65 -19.75 -17.84
C LYS A 34 22.30 -21.05 -17.11
N THR A 35 22.59 -21.10 -15.82
CA THR A 35 22.36 -22.27 -14.96
C THR A 35 21.04 -22.16 -14.20
N LYS A 36 20.40 -20.98 -14.24
CA LYS A 36 19.25 -20.60 -13.40
C LYS A 36 19.51 -20.82 -11.91
N THR A 37 20.76 -20.71 -11.47
CA THR A 37 21.16 -20.86 -10.07
C THR A 37 21.24 -19.50 -9.39
N PHE A 38 20.89 -19.44 -8.10
CA PHE A 38 20.99 -18.24 -7.29
C PHE A 38 21.67 -18.57 -5.96
N GLU A 39 22.13 -17.55 -5.27
CA GLU A 39 22.70 -17.68 -3.93
C GLU A 39 22.27 -16.49 -3.06
N LEU A 40 21.76 -16.77 -1.86
CA LEU A 40 21.39 -15.77 -0.86
C LEU A 40 22.54 -15.58 0.11
N HIS A 41 23.12 -14.39 0.10
CA HIS A 41 24.22 -14.00 0.98
C HIS A 41 23.65 -13.18 2.14
N GLN A 42 23.75 -13.68 3.37
CA GLN A 42 23.20 -13.00 4.56
C GLN A 42 24.32 -12.48 5.47
N ASN A 43 24.26 -11.19 5.81
CA ASN A 43 25.24 -10.49 6.64
C ASN A 43 26.67 -10.57 6.10
N GLU A 44 26.80 -10.73 4.78
CA GLU A 44 28.07 -10.69 4.06
C GLU A 44 28.26 -9.32 3.40
N GLU A 45 29.51 -8.84 3.34
CA GLU A 45 29.82 -7.65 2.57
C GLU A 45 29.62 -7.96 1.08
N LEU A 46 28.84 -7.11 0.41
CA LEU A 46 28.71 -7.18 -1.05
C LEU A 46 30.07 -6.87 -1.68
N LEU A 47 30.74 -7.91 -2.18
CA LEU A 47 31.98 -7.75 -2.94
C LEU A 47 31.70 -6.89 -4.17
N SER A 48 32.52 -5.87 -4.41
CA SER A 48 32.32 -4.89 -5.49
C SER A 48 32.26 -5.50 -6.90
N SER A 49 32.73 -6.75 -7.06
CA SER A 49 32.76 -7.49 -8.33
C SER A 49 31.65 -8.54 -8.46
N ALA A 50 30.81 -8.78 -7.45
CA ALA A 50 29.79 -9.82 -7.49
C ALA A 50 28.53 -9.33 -8.25
N PRO A 51 28.04 -10.09 -9.26
CA PRO A 51 26.80 -9.74 -9.95
C PRO A 51 25.60 -10.05 -9.04
N TRP A 52 24.98 -9.00 -8.47
CA TRP A 52 23.81 -9.09 -7.60
C TRP A 52 22.55 -8.66 -8.34
N VAL A 53 21.44 -9.40 -8.15
CA VAL A 53 20.13 -9.04 -8.71
C VAL A 53 19.42 -8.06 -7.81
N VAL A 54 19.39 -8.38 -6.51
CA VAL A 54 18.77 -7.56 -5.49
C VAL A 54 19.61 -7.56 -4.23
N LYS A 55 19.50 -6.47 -3.48
CA LYS A 55 20.10 -6.31 -2.15
C LYS A 55 19.13 -5.59 -1.25
N GLY A 56 19.27 -5.77 0.04
CA GLY A 56 18.36 -5.17 0.99
C GLY A 56 18.84 -5.23 2.43
N SER A 57 18.15 -4.47 3.25
CA SER A 57 18.39 -4.40 4.68
C SER A 57 17.09 -4.28 5.45
N PHE A 58 17.03 -4.93 6.59
CA PHE A 58 15.88 -4.92 7.48
C PHE A 58 16.31 -4.58 8.92
N SER A 59 15.56 -3.67 9.55
CA SER A 59 15.72 -3.28 10.95
C SER A 59 14.36 -3.35 11.63
N ASN A 60 14.20 -4.30 12.55
CA ASN A 60 12.99 -4.39 13.36
C ASN A 60 13.14 -3.50 14.60
N GLN A 61 12.37 -2.40 14.64
CA GLN A 61 12.35 -1.45 15.76
C GLN A 61 10.93 -1.29 16.33
N ILE A 62 10.05 -2.29 16.14
CA ILE A 62 8.63 -2.20 16.52
C ILE A 62 8.49 -1.92 18.02
N ASN A 63 9.29 -2.55 18.87
CA ASN A 63 9.23 -2.34 20.32
C ASN A 63 9.69 -0.94 20.78
N GLU A 64 10.44 -0.22 19.95
CA GLU A 64 11.00 1.10 20.28
C GLU A 64 10.21 2.24 19.64
N THR A 65 9.78 2.06 18.40
CA THR A 65 9.20 3.12 17.56
C THR A 65 7.79 2.80 17.05
N GLY A 66 7.35 1.55 17.17
CA GLY A 66 6.16 1.03 16.48
C GLY A 66 6.40 0.62 15.02
N TRP A 67 7.62 0.78 14.50
CA TRP A 67 7.94 0.52 13.09
C TRP A 67 9.13 -0.43 12.90
N SER A 68 9.06 -1.24 11.86
CA SER A 68 10.25 -1.79 11.21
C SER A 68 10.61 -1.00 9.95
N TYR A 69 11.84 -1.13 9.48
CA TYR A 69 12.35 -0.45 8.29
C TYR A 69 12.93 -1.47 7.33
N LEU A 70 12.48 -1.44 6.08
CA LEU A 70 12.93 -2.32 5.02
C LEU A 70 13.40 -1.49 3.82
N THR A 71 14.56 -1.83 3.27
CA THR A 71 15.01 -1.31 1.97
C THR A 71 15.33 -2.49 1.06
N ILE A 72 14.81 -2.46 -0.17
CA ILE A 72 15.18 -3.40 -1.24
C ILE A 72 15.57 -2.59 -2.48
N SER A 73 16.69 -2.94 -3.08
CA SER A 73 17.16 -2.39 -4.36
C SER A 73 17.37 -3.50 -5.37
N SER A 74 17.12 -3.23 -6.66
CA SER A 74 17.43 -4.14 -7.77
C SER A 74 18.49 -3.59 -8.72
N SER A 75 19.19 -4.48 -9.40
CA SER A 75 20.18 -4.13 -10.44
C SER A 75 19.54 -4.09 -11.82
N SER A 76 19.85 -3.05 -12.58
CA SER A 76 19.44 -2.88 -13.98
C SER A 76 20.03 -3.92 -14.92
N ASP A 77 21.03 -4.68 -14.48
CA ASP A 77 21.74 -5.67 -15.29
C ASP A 77 20.90 -6.92 -15.57
N PHE A 78 19.78 -7.08 -14.87
CA PHE A 78 18.88 -8.23 -14.99
C PHE A 78 17.54 -7.84 -15.63
N PRO A 79 16.84 -8.81 -16.28
CA PRO A 79 15.47 -8.61 -16.74
C PRO A 79 14.53 -8.24 -15.58
N ASP A 80 13.55 -7.39 -15.86
CA ASP A 80 12.68 -6.81 -14.82
C ASP A 80 11.86 -7.88 -14.06
N ASN A 81 11.43 -8.95 -14.74
CA ASN A 81 10.71 -10.06 -14.09
C ASN A 81 11.60 -10.81 -13.08
N ILE A 82 12.89 -10.96 -13.38
CA ILE A 82 13.90 -11.53 -12.47
C ILE A 82 14.14 -10.59 -11.29
N GLN A 83 14.25 -9.28 -11.55
CA GLN A 83 14.36 -8.26 -10.51
C GLN A 83 13.15 -8.29 -9.56
N ALA A 84 11.93 -8.30 -10.10
CA ALA A 84 10.68 -8.28 -9.33
C ALA A 84 10.52 -9.53 -8.47
N TYR A 85 10.72 -10.71 -9.06
CA TYR A 85 10.65 -11.98 -8.34
C TYR A 85 11.66 -12.04 -7.18
N PHE A 86 12.93 -11.74 -7.44
CA PHE A 86 13.94 -11.80 -6.38
C PHE A 86 13.79 -10.68 -5.34
N ALA A 87 13.20 -9.53 -5.69
CA ALA A 87 12.87 -8.49 -4.72
C ALA A 87 11.85 -9.01 -3.69
N GLY A 88 10.80 -9.70 -4.15
CA GLY A 88 9.85 -10.37 -3.27
C GLY A 88 10.50 -11.47 -2.43
N TYR A 89 11.33 -12.31 -3.05
CA TYR A 89 12.05 -13.38 -2.34
C TYR A 89 12.93 -12.84 -1.21
N LEU A 90 13.71 -11.78 -1.49
CA LEU A 90 14.59 -11.16 -0.51
C LEU A 90 13.82 -10.51 0.62
N GLU A 91 12.74 -9.80 0.31
CA GLU A 91 11.86 -9.21 1.32
C GLU A 91 11.31 -10.28 2.27
N ALA A 92 10.74 -11.35 1.72
CA ALA A 92 10.19 -12.42 2.55
C ALA A 92 11.28 -13.13 3.37
N SER A 93 12.47 -13.32 2.80
CA SER A 93 13.62 -13.88 3.52
C SER A 93 14.04 -13.00 4.71
N LEU A 94 14.05 -11.68 4.55
CA LEU A 94 14.42 -10.72 5.59
C LEU A 94 13.32 -10.52 6.64
N THR A 95 12.05 -10.73 6.29
CA THR A 95 10.90 -10.37 7.13
C THR A 95 10.01 -11.56 7.52
N ARG A 96 10.46 -12.80 7.27
CA ARG A 96 9.69 -14.05 7.41
C ARG A 96 8.90 -14.16 8.71
N GLU A 97 9.52 -13.82 9.84
CA GLU A 97 8.86 -13.89 11.15
C GLU A 97 7.66 -12.93 11.24
N LEU A 98 7.83 -11.68 10.77
CA LEU A 98 6.73 -10.71 10.77
C LEU A 98 5.64 -11.06 9.75
N ILE A 99 5.99 -11.67 8.62
CA ILE A 99 5.00 -12.19 7.65
C ILE A 99 4.14 -13.27 8.33
N SER A 100 4.76 -14.21 9.04
CA SER A 100 4.03 -15.26 9.76
C SER A 100 3.07 -14.68 10.81
N GLN A 101 3.51 -13.71 11.60
CA GLN A 101 2.67 -13.04 12.59
C GLN A 101 1.53 -12.25 11.94
N THR A 102 1.80 -11.56 10.82
CA THR A 102 0.79 -10.81 10.07
C THR A 102 -0.27 -11.74 9.47
N TRP A 103 0.15 -12.90 8.98
CA TRP A 103 -0.77 -13.93 8.48
C TRP A 103 -1.71 -14.44 9.58
N ILE A 104 -1.15 -14.82 10.73
CA ILE A 104 -1.92 -15.29 11.91
C ILE A 104 -2.92 -14.24 12.36
N ASN A 105 -2.51 -12.97 12.40
CA ASN A 105 -3.36 -11.89 12.89
C ASN A 105 -4.53 -11.55 11.95
N ASN A 106 -4.35 -11.70 10.64
CA ASN A 106 -5.24 -11.06 9.66
C ASN A 106 -5.89 -12.01 8.64
N VAL A 107 -5.27 -13.15 8.33
CA VAL A 107 -5.71 -14.03 7.23
C VAL A 107 -6.02 -15.45 7.69
N GLU A 108 -5.29 -15.96 8.68
CA GLU A 108 -5.50 -17.30 9.20
C GLU A 108 -6.97 -17.50 9.65
N GLY A 109 -7.61 -18.55 9.14
CA GLY A 109 -9.01 -18.85 9.44
C GLY A 109 -10.04 -18.17 8.53
N TYR A 110 -9.65 -17.27 7.62
CA TYR A 110 -10.61 -16.53 6.79
C TYR A 110 -11.42 -17.43 5.82
N CYS A 111 -10.72 -18.25 5.03
CA CYS A 111 -11.32 -19.23 4.13
C CYS A 111 -10.53 -20.55 4.19
N THR A 112 -10.78 -21.35 5.23
CA THR A 112 -10.12 -22.66 5.41
C THR A 112 -10.88 -23.79 4.73
N GLU A 113 -10.16 -24.80 4.24
CA GLU A 113 -10.80 -26.01 3.72
C GLU A 113 -11.49 -26.83 4.84
N PRO A 114 -12.64 -27.47 4.55
CA PRO A 114 -13.38 -27.41 3.29
C PRO A 114 -14.10 -26.06 3.12
N TYR A 115 -14.02 -25.46 1.92
CA TYR A 115 -14.57 -24.13 1.67
C TYR A 115 -16.09 -24.09 1.82
N ILE A 116 -16.56 -23.12 2.60
CA ILE A 116 -17.98 -22.75 2.64
C ILE A 116 -18.39 -22.08 1.31
N PRO A 117 -19.69 -22.01 0.97
CA PRO A 117 -20.14 -21.47 -0.32
C PRO A 117 -19.63 -20.06 -0.67
N TYR A 118 -19.49 -19.17 0.33
CA TYR A 118 -18.88 -17.85 0.12
C TYR A 118 -17.42 -17.95 -0.33
N CYS A 119 -16.61 -18.75 0.38
CA CYS A 119 -15.20 -18.95 0.06
C CYS A 119 -15.01 -19.59 -1.31
N GLN A 120 -15.90 -20.50 -1.73
CA GLN A 120 -15.85 -21.04 -3.09
C GLN A 120 -16.08 -19.95 -4.14
N ARG A 121 -17.09 -19.08 -3.95
CA ARG A 121 -17.33 -17.96 -4.87
C ARG A 121 -16.15 -17.00 -4.94
N LEU A 122 -15.51 -16.72 -3.79
CA LEU A 122 -14.33 -15.87 -3.73
C LEU A 122 -13.15 -16.51 -4.45
N TYR A 123 -12.88 -17.79 -4.20
CA TYR A 123 -11.82 -18.52 -4.90
C TYR A 123 -12.05 -18.47 -6.42
N ASP A 124 -13.25 -18.80 -6.87
CA ASP A 124 -13.61 -18.82 -8.29
C ASP A 124 -13.44 -17.43 -8.92
N PHE A 125 -13.89 -16.37 -8.24
CA PHE A 125 -13.72 -14.99 -8.69
C PHE A 125 -12.24 -14.61 -8.85
N LEU A 126 -11.42 -14.88 -7.83
CA LEU A 126 -10.01 -14.51 -7.83
C LEU A 126 -9.22 -15.34 -8.85
N GLN A 127 -9.53 -16.63 -9.00
CA GLN A 127 -8.90 -17.48 -10.01
C GLN A 127 -9.25 -17.01 -11.43
N GLU A 128 -10.53 -16.75 -11.72
CA GLU A 128 -10.94 -16.25 -13.03
C GLU A 128 -10.32 -14.87 -13.34
N ASN A 129 -10.20 -14.00 -12.33
CA ASN A 129 -9.49 -12.72 -12.48
C ASN A 129 -8.01 -12.91 -12.80
N MET A 130 -7.35 -13.81 -12.10
CA MET A 130 -5.94 -14.10 -12.31
C MET A 130 -5.68 -14.73 -13.68
N ASP A 131 -6.53 -15.65 -14.11
CA ASP A 131 -6.46 -16.27 -15.44
C ASP A 131 -6.60 -15.20 -16.53
N TRP A 132 -7.59 -14.32 -16.40
CA TRP A 132 -7.79 -13.20 -17.33
C TRP A 132 -6.59 -12.24 -17.36
N MET A 133 -6.04 -11.86 -16.20
CA MET A 133 -4.83 -11.02 -16.15
C MET A 133 -3.65 -11.71 -16.85
N ASN A 134 -3.47 -13.01 -16.65
CA ASN A 134 -2.42 -13.79 -17.31
C ASN A 134 -2.59 -13.82 -18.84
N GLU A 135 -3.82 -13.91 -19.35
CA GLU A 135 -4.09 -13.78 -20.79
C GLU A 135 -3.70 -12.39 -21.32
N GLN A 136 -4.05 -11.33 -20.58
CA GLN A 136 -3.70 -9.96 -20.98
C GLN A 136 -2.19 -9.72 -20.93
N ILE A 137 -1.50 -10.18 -19.88
CA ILE A 137 -0.03 -10.12 -19.75
C ILE A 137 0.63 -10.79 -20.96
N LYS A 138 0.25 -12.05 -21.25
CA LYS A 138 0.80 -12.81 -22.38
C LYS A 138 0.61 -12.09 -23.71
N ALA A 139 -0.52 -11.39 -23.88
CA ALA A 139 -0.83 -10.68 -25.11
C ALA A 139 -0.16 -9.31 -25.21
N LYS A 140 0.10 -8.62 -24.10
CA LYS A 140 0.36 -7.16 -24.09
C LYS A 140 1.61 -6.72 -23.35
N ALA A 141 2.08 -7.42 -22.31
CA ALA A 141 3.13 -6.94 -21.40
C ALA A 141 4.46 -6.60 -22.10
N ALA A 142 4.78 -7.27 -23.21
CA ALA A 142 5.98 -6.96 -23.99
C ALA A 142 5.99 -5.54 -24.60
N THR A 143 4.83 -4.94 -24.84
CA THR A 143 4.69 -3.66 -25.55
C THR A 143 3.84 -2.62 -24.81
N ASP A 144 3.02 -3.05 -23.86
CA ASP A 144 2.14 -2.18 -23.07
C ASP A 144 2.74 -1.99 -21.67
N PRO A 145 3.15 -0.76 -21.30
CA PRO A 145 3.74 -0.49 -19.99
C PRO A 145 2.84 -0.85 -18.80
N TYR A 146 1.52 -0.71 -18.95
CA TYR A 146 0.59 -1.04 -17.87
C TYR A 146 0.63 -2.54 -17.58
N TRP A 147 0.50 -3.38 -18.61
CA TRP A 147 0.52 -4.82 -18.44
C TRP A 147 1.90 -5.36 -18.05
N HIS A 148 2.99 -4.69 -18.42
CA HIS A 148 4.33 -4.97 -17.87
C HIS A 148 4.36 -4.74 -16.35
N MET A 149 3.83 -3.62 -15.85
CA MET A 149 3.78 -3.38 -14.39
C MET A 149 2.89 -4.39 -13.65
N VAL A 150 1.75 -4.79 -14.24
CA VAL A 150 0.89 -5.85 -13.67
C VAL A 150 1.65 -7.19 -13.59
N GLU A 151 2.37 -7.57 -14.64
CA GLU A 151 3.22 -8.77 -14.66
C GLU A 151 4.27 -8.73 -13.54
N LEU A 152 5.00 -7.62 -13.41
CA LEU A 152 6.04 -7.46 -12.38
C LEU A 152 5.47 -7.52 -10.96
N PHE A 153 4.27 -6.97 -10.72
CA PHE A 153 3.60 -7.08 -9.43
C PHE A 153 3.37 -8.54 -9.05
N LEU A 154 2.79 -9.34 -9.97
CA LEU A 154 2.51 -10.76 -9.71
C LEU A 154 3.79 -11.58 -9.50
N TYR A 155 4.85 -11.31 -10.28
CA TYR A 155 6.16 -11.93 -10.04
C TYR A 155 6.72 -11.60 -8.66
N GLN A 156 6.57 -10.36 -8.18
CA GLN A 156 7.03 -9.97 -6.85
C GLN A 156 6.23 -10.71 -5.75
N VAL A 157 4.91 -10.88 -5.90
CA VAL A 157 4.11 -11.70 -4.96
C VAL A 157 4.54 -13.16 -4.98
N SER A 158 4.80 -13.75 -6.16
CA SER A 158 5.37 -15.10 -6.26
C SER A 158 6.71 -15.21 -5.53
N GLY A 159 7.55 -14.17 -5.64
CA GLY A 159 8.79 -14.05 -4.87
C GLY A 159 8.56 -14.08 -3.36
N ILE A 160 7.59 -13.33 -2.85
CA ILE A 160 7.23 -13.33 -1.42
C ILE A 160 6.89 -14.75 -0.94
N THR A 161 6.06 -15.47 -1.71
CA THR A 161 5.68 -16.85 -1.41
C THR A 161 6.88 -17.78 -1.34
N ASP A 162 7.70 -17.80 -2.39
CA ASP A 162 8.85 -18.71 -2.44
C ASP A 162 9.90 -18.37 -1.38
N GLY A 163 10.14 -17.08 -1.13
CA GLY A 163 11.08 -16.60 -0.12
C GLY A 163 10.64 -16.92 1.31
N TYR A 164 9.33 -16.85 1.58
CA TYR A 164 8.78 -17.22 2.89
C TYR A 164 8.93 -18.72 3.15
N PHE A 165 8.57 -19.56 2.18
CA PHE A 165 8.66 -21.02 2.29
C PHE A 165 10.07 -21.57 2.05
N ASN A 166 11.04 -20.71 1.72
CA ASN A 166 12.41 -21.09 1.37
C ASN A 166 12.45 -22.16 0.26
N VAL A 167 11.56 -22.00 -0.72
CA VAL A 167 11.52 -22.83 -1.94
C VAL A 167 12.76 -22.51 -2.76
N THR A 168 13.23 -23.44 -3.60
CA THR A 168 14.30 -23.15 -4.57
C THR A 168 13.72 -22.35 -5.75
N PRO A 169 14.10 -21.07 -5.95
CA PRO A 169 13.70 -20.24 -7.06
C PRO A 169 13.64 -20.89 -8.43
N GLN A 170 12.45 -20.83 -9.04
CA GLN A 170 12.21 -21.21 -10.43
C GLN A 170 11.74 -20.03 -11.29
N ALA A 171 12.38 -18.86 -11.13
CA ALA A 171 12.07 -17.60 -11.84
C ALA A 171 10.64 -17.04 -11.64
N GLY A 172 9.84 -17.66 -10.75
CA GLY A 172 8.51 -17.22 -10.37
C GLY A 172 7.40 -17.56 -11.36
N SER A 173 6.17 -17.30 -10.94
CA SER A 173 4.95 -17.49 -11.72
C SER A 173 4.01 -16.30 -11.54
N THR A 174 3.34 -15.88 -12.59
CA THR A 174 2.23 -14.92 -12.53
C THR A 174 0.89 -15.61 -12.20
N ASN A 175 0.84 -16.94 -12.22
CA ASN A 175 -0.26 -17.73 -11.68
C ASN A 175 0.04 -18.05 -10.21
N LEU A 176 -0.67 -17.39 -9.31
CA LEU A 176 -0.52 -17.44 -7.85
C LEU A 176 -1.65 -18.29 -7.25
N ASP A 177 -1.47 -18.76 -6.02
CA ASP A 177 -2.57 -19.31 -5.23
C ASP A 177 -3.48 -18.16 -4.76
N PRO A 178 -4.78 -18.13 -5.15
CA PRO A 178 -5.72 -17.10 -4.72
C PRO A 178 -5.82 -16.93 -3.20
N PHE A 179 -5.69 -18.03 -2.44
CA PHE A 179 -5.74 -18.02 -0.97
C PHE A 179 -4.37 -18.13 -0.31
N GLY A 180 -3.28 -17.97 -1.08
CA GLY A 180 -1.93 -17.79 -0.56
C GLY A 180 -1.66 -16.34 -0.13
N PHE A 181 -0.40 -15.89 -0.24
CA PHE A 181 -0.05 -14.49 0.07
C PHE A 181 -0.63 -13.45 -0.88
N TYR A 182 -1.35 -13.86 -1.93
CA TYR A 182 -2.20 -12.96 -2.69
C TYR A 182 -3.27 -12.30 -1.81
N MET A 183 -3.77 -13.01 -0.78
CA MET A 183 -4.73 -12.47 0.21
C MET A 183 -4.20 -11.25 0.96
N LEU A 184 -2.88 -11.18 1.23
CA LEU A 184 -2.27 -10.00 1.86
C LEU A 184 -2.26 -8.78 0.94
N GLN A 185 -2.37 -8.98 -0.38
CA GLN A 185 -2.32 -7.89 -1.36
C GLN A 185 -3.68 -7.27 -1.63
N ILE A 186 -4.76 -7.98 -1.31
CA ILE A 186 -6.13 -7.60 -1.68
C ILE A 186 -6.98 -7.21 -0.47
N SER A 187 -6.37 -6.93 0.68
CA SER A 187 -7.10 -6.66 1.93
C SER A 187 -8.12 -5.53 1.81
N GLY A 188 -7.78 -4.44 1.10
CA GLY A 188 -8.73 -3.36 0.84
C GLY A 188 -9.80 -3.72 -0.19
N ASP A 189 -9.43 -4.47 -1.25
CA ASP A 189 -10.40 -4.99 -2.23
C ASP A 189 -11.43 -5.94 -1.58
N MET A 190 -11.03 -6.66 -0.52
CA MET A 190 -11.91 -7.56 0.23
C MET A 190 -13.09 -6.83 0.87
N GLU A 191 -12.97 -5.55 1.23
CA GLU A 191 -14.09 -4.77 1.80
C GLU A 191 -15.30 -4.73 0.86
N ASP A 192 -15.05 -4.54 -0.44
CA ASP A 192 -16.09 -4.52 -1.46
C ASP A 192 -16.45 -5.95 -1.93
N LEU A 193 -15.46 -6.83 -2.11
CA LEU A 193 -15.67 -8.21 -2.60
C LEU A 193 -16.55 -9.04 -1.64
N GLU A 194 -16.43 -8.84 -0.33
CA GLU A 194 -17.31 -9.47 0.66
C GLU A 194 -18.79 -9.17 0.40
N SER A 195 -19.09 -7.91 0.05
CA SER A 195 -20.45 -7.45 -0.28
C SER A 195 -20.89 -7.98 -1.64
N VAL A 196 -20.03 -7.89 -2.65
CA VAL A 196 -20.30 -8.36 -4.03
C VAL A 196 -20.62 -9.86 -4.06
N LEU A 197 -19.92 -10.65 -3.27
CA LEU A 197 -20.04 -12.12 -3.24
C LEU A 197 -21.01 -12.61 -2.16
N GLY A 198 -21.69 -11.71 -1.45
CA GLY A 198 -22.75 -12.04 -0.50
C GLY A 198 -22.27 -12.83 0.71
N LYS A 199 -21.25 -12.33 1.42
CA LYS A 199 -20.86 -12.86 2.73
C LYS A 199 -21.97 -12.57 3.75
N GLU A 200 -22.45 -13.61 4.46
CA GLU A 200 -23.62 -13.48 5.35
C GLU A 200 -23.30 -12.77 6.69
N ASP A 201 -22.05 -12.86 7.17
CA ASP A 201 -21.58 -12.25 8.43
C ASP A 201 -20.69 -11.02 8.17
N LEU A 202 -21.24 -9.97 7.54
CA LEU A 202 -20.57 -8.65 7.40
C LEU A 202 -20.40 -7.90 8.74
N LYS A 203 -20.54 -8.57 9.88
CA LYS A 203 -20.61 -7.96 11.22
C LYS A 203 -19.26 -7.41 11.72
N SER A 204 -18.17 -7.59 10.98
CA SER A 204 -16.82 -7.18 11.40
C SER A 204 -16.55 -5.68 11.21
N HIS A 205 -17.33 -4.95 10.40
CA HIS A 205 -17.15 -3.50 10.21
C HIS A 205 -18.42 -2.73 10.60
N VAL A 206 -18.25 -1.80 11.53
CA VAL A 206 -19.31 -0.86 11.91
C VAL A 206 -19.55 0.05 10.72
N PHE A 207 -20.78 0.06 10.20
CA PHE A 207 -21.15 0.96 9.10
C PHE A 207 -20.87 2.41 9.49
N GLY A 208 -20.07 3.11 8.68
CA GLY A 208 -19.57 4.43 9.02
C GLY A 208 -18.42 4.43 10.05
N SER A 209 -17.64 3.37 10.20
CA SER A 209 -16.39 3.48 10.97
C SER A 209 -15.34 4.32 10.23
N GLY A 210 -15.46 4.46 8.91
CA GLY A 210 -14.44 5.09 8.07
C GLY A 210 -13.17 4.23 8.00
N SER A 211 -12.24 4.62 7.12
CA SER A 211 -10.99 3.86 6.91
C SER A 211 -9.75 4.74 7.05
N CYS A 212 -9.80 6.05 6.82
CA CYS A 212 -8.60 6.91 6.85
C CYS A 212 -8.96 8.39 6.97
N SER A 213 -8.01 9.22 7.42
CA SER A 213 -8.08 10.68 7.29
C SER A 213 -6.82 11.24 6.64
N ALA A 214 -6.95 12.22 5.76
CA ALA A 214 -5.80 12.88 5.13
C ALA A 214 -5.93 14.40 5.15
N LEU A 215 -4.78 15.08 5.15
CA LEU A 215 -4.71 16.54 5.05
C LEU A 215 -3.52 16.96 4.19
N ILE A 216 -3.83 17.76 3.17
CA ILE A 216 -2.84 18.55 2.42
C ILE A 216 -2.94 19.98 2.92
N LYS A 217 -1.85 20.55 3.42
CA LYS A 217 -1.81 21.90 3.98
C LYS A 217 -0.80 22.77 3.25
N LEU A 218 -1.30 23.83 2.62
CA LEU A 218 -0.48 24.88 2.03
C LEU A 218 -0.23 25.97 3.07
N LEU A 219 1.03 26.21 3.42
CA LEU A 219 1.36 27.14 4.48
C LEU A 219 1.31 28.60 4.01
N PRO A 220 1.12 29.57 4.93
CA PRO A 220 1.04 31.00 4.58
C PRO A 220 2.24 31.48 3.76
N GLY A 221 1.95 32.26 2.71
CA GLY A 221 2.98 32.75 1.79
C GLY A 221 3.62 31.66 0.92
N PHE A 222 2.99 30.49 0.79
CA PHE A 222 3.50 29.33 0.05
C PHE A 222 4.85 28.85 0.56
N LYS A 223 5.15 29.05 1.85
CA LYS A 223 6.46 28.72 2.44
C LYS A 223 6.77 27.22 2.40
N ASP A 224 5.74 26.39 2.43
CA ASP A 224 5.84 24.93 2.39
C ASP A 224 4.47 24.31 2.02
N LEU A 225 4.49 23.03 1.65
CA LEU A 225 3.32 22.20 1.37
C LEU A 225 3.46 20.89 2.14
N TYR A 226 2.59 20.68 3.13
CA TYR A 226 2.56 19.44 3.89
C TYR A 226 1.49 18.49 3.37
N VAL A 227 1.82 17.20 3.39
CA VAL A 227 0.94 16.10 3.04
C VAL A 227 0.99 15.10 4.18
N SER A 228 -0.16 14.71 4.68
CA SER A 228 -0.27 13.80 5.82
C SER A 228 -1.44 12.85 5.66
N HIS A 229 -1.29 11.66 6.22
CA HIS A 229 -2.24 10.57 6.19
C HIS A 229 -2.29 9.90 7.56
N ASP A 230 -3.47 9.49 7.99
CA ASP A 230 -3.73 8.75 9.22
C ASP A 230 -4.68 7.58 8.91
N THR A 231 -4.11 6.37 8.86
CA THR A 231 -4.83 5.13 8.53
C THR A 231 -5.63 4.64 9.73
N TRP A 232 -6.88 4.25 9.49
CA TRP A 232 -7.74 3.60 10.47
C TRP A 232 -7.95 2.15 10.06
N SER A 233 -7.59 1.24 10.95
CA SER A 233 -7.75 -0.20 10.70
C SER A 233 -7.93 -0.93 12.02
N GLY A 234 -8.20 -2.24 11.94
CA GLY A 234 -8.24 -3.10 13.12
C GLY A 234 -6.86 -3.13 13.80
N PHE A 235 -6.82 -3.07 15.13
CA PHE A 235 -5.57 -3.08 15.90
C PHE A 235 -4.68 -4.31 15.63
N GLN A 236 -5.26 -5.43 15.19
CA GLN A 236 -4.52 -6.63 14.80
C GLN A 236 -3.57 -6.41 13.60
N THR A 237 -3.78 -5.34 12.81
CA THR A 237 -2.93 -4.97 11.66
C THR A 237 -1.66 -4.21 12.05
N MET A 238 -1.48 -3.82 13.31
CA MET A 238 -0.41 -2.90 13.76
C MET A 238 1.03 -3.47 13.73
N LEU A 239 1.30 -4.54 12.99
CA LEU A 239 2.67 -4.90 12.60
C LEU A 239 3.05 -4.07 11.38
N ARG A 240 3.89 -3.05 11.60
CA ARG A 240 4.16 -2.03 10.58
C ARG A 240 5.58 -2.07 10.04
N VAL A 241 5.73 -1.83 8.74
CA VAL A 241 7.01 -1.72 8.06
C VAL A 241 7.01 -0.48 7.17
N LEU A 242 7.92 0.46 7.41
CA LEU A 242 8.25 1.50 6.44
C LEU A 242 9.17 0.89 5.38
N LYS A 243 8.73 0.92 4.12
CA LYS A 243 9.44 0.30 3.01
C LYS A 243 10.03 1.35 2.10
N LYS A 244 11.25 1.11 1.64
CA LYS A 244 11.88 1.79 0.52
C LYS A 244 12.20 0.77 -0.57
N TYR A 245 11.55 0.92 -1.72
CA TYR A 245 11.91 0.16 -2.92
C TYR A 245 12.67 1.07 -3.87
N ASP A 246 13.77 0.55 -4.42
CA ASP A 246 14.61 1.22 -5.40
C ASP A 246 14.87 0.27 -6.56
N PHE A 247 13.92 0.21 -7.50
CA PHE A 247 13.89 -0.81 -8.55
C PHE A 247 14.21 -0.22 -9.91
N ALA A 248 15.16 -0.86 -10.60
CA ALA A 248 15.56 -0.52 -11.96
C ALA A 248 14.64 -1.15 -13.02
N PHE A 249 13.32 -1.02 -12.82
CA PHE A 249 12.32 -1.47 -13.79
C PHE A 249 12.24 -0.52 -14.98
N ARG A 250 12.02 -1.09 -16.16
CA ARG A 250 11.79 -0.38 -17.41
C ARG A 250 10.30 -0.24 -17.66
N SER A 251 9.93 0.67 -18.56
CA SER A 251 8.52 0.84 -18.95
C SER A 251 7.97 -0.41 -19.62
N THR A 252 8.77 -1.09 -20.45
CA THR A 252 8.50 -2.45 -20.95
C THR A 252 9.80 -3.22 -21.08
N SER A 253 9.70 -4.54 -21.29
CA SER A 253 10.85 -5.43 -21.58
C SER A 253 11.63 -5.07 -22.86
N GLN A 254 11.07 -4.23 -23.74
CA GLN A 254 11.70 -3.80 -24.99
C GLN A 254 12.40 -2.44 -24.90
N THR A 255 12.09 -1.65 -23.87
CA THR A 255 12.63 -0.29 -23.70
C THR A 255 13.90 -0.30 -22.86
N LYS A 256 14.73 0.75 -22.99
CA LYS A 256 15.85 0.99 -22.06
C LYS A 256 15.49 2.00 -20.97
N ASP A 257 14.40 2.74 -21.16
CA ASP A 257 14.00 3.80 -20.26
C ASP A 257 13.40 3.21 -18.99
N LEU A 258 13.97 3.60 -17.85
CA LEU A 258 13.46 3.25 -16.54
C LEU A 258 12.13 3.97 -16.29
N VAL A 259 11.25 3.34 -15.51
CA VAL A 259 10.00 3.97 -15.10
C VAL A 259 10.27 5.24 -14.28
N PRO A 260 9.40 6.27 -14.30
CA PRO A 260 9.61 7.48 -13.49
C PRO A 260 9.67 7.22 -11.98
N GLY A 261 8.84 6.32 -11.46
CA GLY A 261 8.78 5.94 -10.05
C GLY A 261 9.74 4.80 -9.69
N GLN A 262 11.03 4.95 -9.96
CA GLN A 262 12.05 3.91 -9.68
C GLN A 262 12.19 3.66 -8.18
N THR A 263 12.37 4.75 -7.45
CA THR A 263 12.44 4.74 -5.99
C THR A 263 11.11 5.22 -5.43
N MET A 264 10.61 4.54 -4.40
CA MET A 264 9.47 4.99 -3.60
C MET A 264 9.65 4.60 -2.14
N THR A 265 9.11 5.41 -1.23
CA THR A 265 9.03 5.11 0.20
C THR A 265 7.58 5.22 0.65
N PHE A 266 7.12 4.24 1.41
CA PHE A 266 5.72 4.11 1.79
C PHE A 266 5.56 3.36 3.11
N SER A 267 4.49 3.67 3.83
CA SER A 267 4.05 2.89 4.99
C SER A 267 3.37 1.61 4.52
N SER A 268 3.64 0.49 5.18
CA SER A 268 3.20 -0.83 4.71
C SER A 268 3.15 -1.84 5.87
N TYR A 269 2.93 -3.09 5.49
CA TYR A 269 2.78 -4.25 6.35
C TYR A 269 3.72 -5.38 5.89
N PRO A 270 4.14 -6.30 6.79
CA PRO A 270 4.96 -7.45 6.41
C PRO A 270 4.27 -8.28 5.32
N GLY A 271 4.99 -8.57 4.22
CA GLY A 271 4.49 -9.40 3.12
C GLY A 271 3.52 -8.70 2.14
N THR A 272 3.07 -7.47 2.43
CA THR A 272 2.25 -6.66 1.53
C THR A 272 3.14 -5.79 0.63
N ILE A 273 3.15 -5.97 -0.68
CA ILE A 273 4.15 -5.32 -1.57
C ILE A 273 3.76 -3.91 -2.05
N TYR A 274 2.68 -3.36 -1.50
CA TYR A 274 2.23 -1.98 -1.65
C TYR A 274 1.90 -1.41 -0.26
N SER A 275 1.29 -0.23 -0.18
CA SER A 275 1.07 0.44 1.11
C SER A 275 -0.10 -0.18 1.89
N GLY A 276 -1.28 -0.26 1.28
CA GLY A 276 -2.52 -0.69 1.93
C GLY A 276 -3.06 0.32 2.96
N ASP A 277 -2.40 1.47 3.10
CA ASP A 277 -2.83 2.56 3.99
C ASP A 277 -3.80 3.53 3.29
N ASP A 278 -3.52 4.19 2.16
CA ASP A 278 -2.24 4.27 1.41
C ASP A 278 -1.48 5.61 1.56
N TYR A 279 -0.13 5.56 1.61
CA TYR A 279 0.74 6.73 1.56
C TYR A 279 2.10 6.44 0.91
N PHE A 280 2.42 7.15 -0.18
CA PHE A 280 3.65 7.00 -0.95
C PHE A 280 4.35 8.34 -1.21
N LEU A 281 5.69 8.32 -1.13
CA LEU A 281 6.58 9.33 -1.69
C LEU A 281 7.39 8.70 -2.83
N ILE A 282 7.33 9.31 -4.01
CA ILE A 282 7.80 8.68 -5.26
C ILE A 282 8.86 9.57 -5.92
N SER A 283 9.92 8.95 -6.42
CA SER A 283 11.05 9.62 -7.10
C SER A 283 10.68 10.42 -8.35
N SER A 284 9.49 10.22 -8.92
CA SER A 284 8.94 11.08 -9.97
C SER A 284 8.57 12.49 -9.48
N GLY A 285 8.68 12.75 -8.17
CA GLY A 285 8.25 13.99 -7.52
C GLY A 285 6.79 13.97 -7.08
N LEU A 286 6.12 12.83 -7.21
CA LEU A 286 4.73 12.65 -6.78
C LEU A 286 4.66 12.13 -5.34
N ALA A 287 3.63 12.58 -4.61
CA ALA A 287 3.09 11.87 -3.47
C ALA A 287 1.67 11.38 -3.79
N SER A 288 1.37 10.12 -3.50
CA SER A 288 0.04 9.53 -3.66
C SER A 288 -0.45 8.98 -2.33
N LEU A 289 -1.70 9.28 -2.01
CA LEU A 289 -2.37 8.84 -0.78
C LEU A 289 -3.88 8.83 -1.02
N GLU A 290 -4.64 8.10 -0.20
CA GLU A 290 -6.09 8.04 -0.36
C GLU A 290 -6.86 8.07 0.95
N THR A 291 -8.19 8.12 0.85
CA THR A 291 -9.06 7.60 1.92
C THR A 291 -10.24 6.87 1.28
N THR A 292 -10.62 5.72 1.83
CA THR A 292 -11.69 4.88 1.27
C THR A 292 -13.05 5.53 1.35
N ILE A 293 -13.73 5.69 0.21
CA ILE A 293 -15.10 6.25 0.13
C ILE A 293 -16.18 5.16 0.06
N GLY A 294 -15.79 3.93 -0.27
CA GLY A 294 -16.66 2.75 -0.35
C GLY A 294 -17.79 2.90 -1.38
N ASN A 295 -18.76 2.00 -1.29
CA ASN A 295 -20.01 2.08 -2.06
C ASN A 295 -21.18 1.49 -1.24
N SER A 296 -22.25 2.28 -1.08
CA SER A 296 -23.49 1.86 -0.40
C SER A 296 -24.61 1.52 -1.40
N ASN A 297 -24.36 1.63 -2.71
CA ASN A 297 -25.34 1.34 -3.75
C ASN A 297 -25.13 -0.06 -4.34
N ASN A 298 -25.99 -1.00 -3.93
CA ASN A 298 -25.92 -2.40 -4.38
C ASN A 298 -26.13 -2.58 -5.89
N ASP A 299 -26.79 -1.63 -6.58
CA ASP A 299 -27.01 -1.71 -8.02
C ASP A 299 -25.73 -1.56 -8.84
N LEU A 300 -24.65 -1.07 -8.21
CA LEU A 300 -23.34 -0.91 -8.85
C LEU A 300 -22.49 -2.19 -8.78
N TRP A 301 -22.79 -3.14 -7.90
CA TRP A 301 -22.00 -4.38 -7.77
C TRP A 301 -21.96 -5.23 -9.04
N LYS A 302 -22.94 -5.07 -9.95
CA LYS A 302 -22.93 -5.69 -11.29
C LYS A 302 -21.74 -5.30 -12.17
N TYR A 303 -21.04 -4.22 -11.83
CA TYR A 303 -19.83 -3.77 -12.53
C TYR A 303 -18.55 -4.41 -11.98
N VAL A 304 -18.59 -4.99 -10.78
CA VAL A 304 -17.48 -5.78 -10.22
C VAL A 304 -17.53 -7.16 -10.86
N LYS A 305 -16.52 -7.47 -11.67
CA LYS A 305 -16.43 -8.71 -12.44
C LYS A 305 -15.02 -9.28 -12.34
N PRO A 306 -14.87 -10.61 -12.42
CA PRO A 306 -13.55 -11.23 -12.43
C PRO A 306 -12.76 -10.83 -13.69
N THR A 307 -13.41 -10.58 -14.82
CA THR A 307 -12.74 -10.17 -16.06
C THR A 307 -12.97 -8.70 -16.39
N GLY A 308 -11.97 -8.06 -17.01
CA GLY A 308 -12.03 -6.65 -17.40
C GLY A 308 -11.66 -5.67 -16.29
N GLY A 309 -11.45 -6.14 -15.07
CA GLY A 309 -11.00 -5.35 -13.92
C GLY A 309 -9.67 -5.85 -13.37
N VAL A 310 -8.81 -4.95 -12.92
CA VAL A 310 -7.57 -5.24 -12.19
C VAL A 310 -7.75 -4.75 -10.74
N LEU A 311 -7.47 -5.58 -9.75
CA LEU A 311 -7.63 -5.22 -8.32
C LEU A 311 -6.77 -4.00 -7.95
N GLU A 312 -7.24 -3.24 -6.98
CA GLU A 312 -6.84 -1.84 -6.80
C GLU A 312 -5.35 -1.67 -6.49
N GLY A 313 -4.81 -2.46 -5.54
CA GLY A 313 -3.40 -2.34 -5.15
C GLY A 313 -2.42 -2.55 -6.32
N ILE A 314 -2.80 -3.38 -7.30
CA ILE A 314 -2.03 -3.59 -8.54
C ILE A 314 -2.07 -2.32 -9.41
N ARG A 315 -3.25 -1.71 -9.56
CA ARG A 315 -3.43 -0.47 -10.34
C ARG A 315 -2.69 0.70 -9.71
N THR A 316 -2.71 0.79 -8.38
CA THR A 316 -1.96 1.76 -7.57
C THR A 316 -0.47 1.64 -7.85
N MET A 317 0.10 0.44 -7.80
CA MET A 317 1.53 0.25 -8.08
C MET A 317 1.88 0.53 -9.54
N ALA A 318 1.03 0.17 -10.51
CA ALA A 318 1.25 0.51 -11.92
C ALA A 318 1.27 2.04 -12.13
N ALA A 319 0.33 2.77 -11.55
CA ALA A 319 0.26 4.23 -11.61
C ALA A 319 1.47 4.88 -10.91
N ASN A 320 1.82 4.44 -9.71
CA ASN A 320 2.97 4.94 -8.95
C ASN A 320 4.30 4.75 -9.70
N ARG A 321 4.46 3.64 -10.44
CA ARG A 321 5.67 3.40 -11.24
C ARG A 321 5.72 4.28 -12.50
N LEU A 322 4.61 4.39 -13.23
CA LEU A 322 4.60 4.95 -14.59
C LEU A 322 4.35 6.46 -14.66
N ALA A 323 3.69 7.05 -13.67
CA ALA A 323 3.22 8.44 -13.74
C ALA A 323 4.33 9.48 -13.57
N LYS A 324 4.25 10.56 -14.36
CA LYS A 324 5.12 11.75 -14.24
C LYS A 324 4.39 12.96 -13.68
N THR A 325 3.06 12.98 -13.77
CA THR A 325 2.19 14.06 -13.30
C THR A 325 0.96 13.46 -12.61
N GLY A 326 0.24 14.27 -11.84
CA GLY A 326 -1.03 13.83 -11.23
C GLY A 326 -2.10 13.41 -12.25
N ASP A 327 -2.14 14.05 -13.43
CA ASP A 327 -3.06 13.69 -14.51
C ASP A 327 -2.68 12.35 -15.17
N ASP A 328 -1.38 12.09 -15.39
CA ASP A 328 -0.90 10.78 -15.86
C ASP A 328 -1.28 9.68 -14.87
N TRP A 329 -1.04 9.92 -13.57
CA TRP A 329 -1.37 8.98 -12.51
C TRP A 329 -2.85 8.60 -12.56
N ALA A 330 -3.73 9.61 -12.61
CA ALA A 330 -5.17 9.42 -12.68
C ALA A 330 -5.58 8.59 -13.91
N LYS A 331 -5.01 8.89 -15.09
CA LYS A 331 -5.30 8.15 -16.33
C LYS A 331 -4.84 6.70 -16.27
N ILE A 332 -3.65 6.45 -15.71
CA ILE A 332 -3.09 5.10 -15.60
C ILE A 332 -3.91 4.26 -14.61
N PHE A 333 -4.21 4.80 -13.43
CA PHE A 333 -5.02 4.14 -12.40
C PHE A 333 -6.45 3.83 -12.88
N SER A 334 -7.00 4.69 -13.74
CA SER A 334 -8.37 4.54 -14.27
C SER A 334 -8.54 3.35 -15.24
N GLN A 335 -7.46 2.77 -15.73
CA GLN A 335 -7.51 1.61 -16.60
C GLN A 335 -8.02 0.40 -15.84
N PHE A 336 -8.94 -0.36 -16.44
CA PHE A 336 -9.48 -1.61 -15.87
C PHE A 336 -9.99 -1.46 -14.43
N ASN A 337 -10.76 -0.39 -14.16
CA ASN A 337 -11.43 -0.20 -12.87
C ASN A 337 -12.17 -1.47 -12.41
N SER A 338 -11.75 -2.03 -11.28
CA SER A 338 -12.37 -3.21 -10.66
C SER A 338 -13.67 -2.89 -9.92
N GLY A 339 -13.85 -1.64 -9.46
CA GLY A 339 -14.91 -1.28 -8.53
C GLY A 339 -14.71 -1.81 -7.11
N THR A 340 -13.48 -2.15 -6.76
CA THR A 340 -13.07 -2.65 -5.44
C THR A 340 -11.99 -1.73 -4.86
N TYR A 341 -11.93 -1.68 -3.53
CA TYR A 341 -11.20 -0.68 -2.75
C TYR A 341 -11.50 0.75 -3.24
N ASN A 342 -12.76 1.14 -3.10
CA ASN A 342 -13.27 2.38 -3.68
C ASN A 342 -12.80 3.60 -2.89
N ASN A 343 -11.87 4.37 -3.46
CA ASN A 343 -11.07 5.39 -2.76
C ASN A 343 -11.23 6.81 -3.35
N GLN A 344 -11.00 7.84 -2.53
CA GLN A 344 -10.59 9.19 -2.98
C GLN A 344 -9.07 9.27 -2.92
N TRP A 345 -8.43 9.21 -4.08
CA TRP A 345 -7.00 9.40 -4.26
C TRP A 345 -6.64 10.89 -4.35
N LEU A 346 -5.56 11.26 -3.68
CA LEU A 346 -4.91 12.57 -3.72
C LEU A 346 -3.52 12.41 -4.33
N ILE A 347 -3.22 13.14 -5.39
CA ILE A 347 -1.94 13.07 -6.08
C ILE A 347 -1.32 14.46 -6.07
N VAL A 348 -0.28 14.62 -5.26
CA VAL A 348 0.47 15.87 -5.13
C VAL A 348 1.71 15.80 -6.01
N ASP A 349 1.85 16.73 -6.94
CA ASP A 349 3.03 16.87 -7.79
C ASP A 349 3.95 17.96 -7.24
N TYR A 350 4.95 17.57 -6.45
CA TYR A 350 5.90 18.53 -5.86
C TYR A 350 6.77 19.22 -6.91
N ASN A 351 6.84 18.72 -8.16
CA ASN A 351 7.50 19.45 -9.24
C ASN A 351 6.75 20.74 -9.64
N LYS A 352 5.50 20.90 -9.17
CA LYS A 352 4.66 22.10 -9.34
C LYS A 352 4.67 23.02 -8.12
N PHE A 353 5.49 22.73 -7.12
CA PHE A 353 5.61 23.52 -5.91
C PHE A 353 7.03 24.09 -5.77
N GLU A 354 7.12 25.42 -5.66
CA GLU A 354 8.36 26.13 -5.33
C GLU A 354 8.09 27.01 -4.10
N PRO A 355 8.85 26.87 -3.00
CA PRO A 355 8.64 27.67 -1.79
C PRO A 355 8.64 29.18 -2.07
N GLY A 356 7.60 29.87 -1.60
CA GLY A 356 7.41 31.31 -1.78
C GLY A 356 6.82 31.73 -3.13
N VAL A 357 6.56 30.78 -4.04
CA VAL A 357 5.98 31.03 -5.37
C VAL A 357 4.54 30.54 -5.40
N VAL A 358 3.66 31.29 -6.09
CA VAL A 358 2.26 30.90 -6.30
C VAL A 358 2.24 29.59 -7.10
N PRO A 359 1.63 28.51 -6.58
CA PRO A 359 1.57 27.24 -7.31
C PRO A 359 0.82 27.32 -8.64
N SER A 360 1.29 26.55 -9.61
CA SER A 360 0.62 26.40 -10.91
C SER A 360 -0.32 25.19 -10.95
N LYS A 361 -1.28 25.18 -11.88
CA LYS A 361 -2.13 24.01 -12.15
C LYS A 361 -1.32 22.72 -12.27
N GLY A 362 -1.90 21.63 -11.79
CA GLY A 362 -1.32 20.30 -11.70
C GLY A 362 -0.65 19.99 -10.36
N LEU A 363 -0.66 20.90 -9.39
CA LEU A 363 -0.09 20.64 -8.06
C LEU A 363 -0.87 19.55 -7.31
N LEU A 364 -2.21 19.60 -7.36
CA LEU A 364 -3.06 18.61 -6.69
C LEU A 364 -4.15 18.11 -7.64
N THR A 365 -4.06 16.83 -7.99
CA THR A 365 -5.12 16.08 -8.67
C THR A 365 -5.84 15.20 -7.66
N ILE A 366 -7.16 15.17 -7.70
CA ILE A 366 -7.96 14.16 -7.00
C ILE A 366 -8.57 13.18 -8.00
N LEU A 367 -8.73 11.94 -7.57
CA LEU A 367 -9.46 10.90 -8.30
C LEU A 367 -10.39 10.18 -7.33
N GLU A 368 -11.62 9.93 -7.73
CA GLU A 368 -12.57 9.14 -6.98
C GLU A 368 -13.08 7.97 -7.82
N GLN A 369 -13.16 6.79 -7.19
CA GLN A 369 -13.58 5.55 -7.82
C GLN A 369 -14.78 4.95 -7.09
N ILE A 370 -15.74 4.46 -7.87
CA ILE A 370 -16.80 3.54 -7.46
C ILE A 370 -16.96 2.44 -8.54
N PRO A 371 -17.75 1.37 -8.31
CA PRO A 371 -17.94 0.36 -9.34
C PRO A 371 -18.54 0.94 -10.62
N GLY A 372 -17.83 0.77 -11.73
CA GLY A 372 -18.24 1.22 -13.06
C GLY A 372 -18.05 2.71 -13.36
N PHE A 373 -17.51 3.52 -12.44
CA PHE A 373 -17.30 4.95 -12.67
C PHE A 373 -16.07 5.50 -11.92
N ILE A 374 -15.24 6.27 -12.64
CA ILE A 374 -14.13 7.03 -12.09
C ILE A 374 -14.25 8.47 -12.55
N MET A 375 -13.90 9.41 -11.68
CA MET A 375 -13.73 10.81 -12.04
C MET A 375 -12.45 11.35 -11.43
N HIS A 376 -11.69 12.14 -12.19
CA HIS A 376 -10.53 12.86 -11.68
C HIS A 376 -10.56 14.32 -12.11
N MET A 377 -9.93 15.18 -11.31
CA MET A 377 -9.85 16.62 -11.57
C MET A 377 -8.66 17.26 -10.86
N ASP A 378 -8.12 18.31 -11.47
CA ASP A 378 -7.15 19.21 -10.85
C ASP A 378 -7.90 20.19 -9.92
N ILE A 379 -7.56 20.18 -8.64
CA ILE A 379 -8.14 21.06 -7.62
C ILE A 379 -7.13 22.07 -7.06
N THR A 380 -6.04 22.33 -7.78
CA THR A 380 -4.98 23.25 -7.34
C THR A 380 -5.52 24.63 -6.99
N GLU A 381 -6.44 25.17 -7.80
CA GLU A 381 -7.08 26.47 -7.53
C GLU A 381 -7.88 26.45 -6.22
N LEU A 382 -8.57 25.34 -5.94
CA LEU A 382 -9.33 25.17 -4.72
C LEU A 382 -8.42 25.06 -3.50
N LEU A 383 -7.32 24.29 -3.60
CA LEU A 383 -6.29 24.21 -2.58
C LEU A 383 -5.68 25.59 -2.28
N MET A 384 -5.37 26.39 -3.31
CA MET A 384 -4.82 27.73 -3.11
C MET A 384 -5.81 28.67 -2.42
N ASN A 385 -7.09 28.63 -2.82
CA ASN A 385 -8.13 29.47 -2.24
C ASN A 385 -8.42 29.12 -0.77
N GLN A 386 -8.41 27.83 -0.42
CA GLN A 386 -8.71 27.38 0.94
C GLN A 386 -7.47 27.26 1.83
N THR A 387 -6.28 27.12 1.24
CA THR A 387 -5.00 26.79 1.89
C THR A 387 -4.90 25.38 2.48
N TYR A 388 -5.89 24.51 2.23
CA TYR A 388 -5.85 23.11 2.65
C TYR A 388 -6.80 22.26 1.79
N TRP A 389 -6.59 20.93 1.82
CA TRP A 389 -7.51 19.93 1.29
C TRP A 389 -7.65 18.77 2.29
N PRO A 390 -8.83 18.54 2.87
CA PRO A 390 -9.09 17.42 3.76
C PRO A 390 -9.67 16.22 3.00
N SER A 391 -9.42 15.01 3.50
CA SER A 391 -10.10 13.78 3.06
C SER A 391 -10.47 12.90 4.25
N TYR A 392 -11.66 12.28 4.21
CA TYR A 392 -12.31 11.67 5.37
C TYR A 392 -13.43 10.69 5.01
N ASN A 393 -13.21 9.83 4.01
CA ASN A 393 -14.12 8.73 3.63
C ASN A 393 -15.49 9.14 3.06
N ILE A 394 -15.69 10.39 2.67
CA ILE A 394 -16.92 10.85 1.99
C ILE A 394 -16.49 11.44 0.64
N PRO A 395 -17.09 10.99 -0.49
CA PRO A 395 -16.71 11.50 -1.80
C PRO A 395 -17.06 12.99 -1.93
N PHE A 396 -16.12 13.75 -2.45
CA PHE A 396 -16.23 15.15 -2.81
C PHE A 396 -17.03 15.35 -4.10
N CYS A 397 -16.84 14.49 -5.12
CA CYS A 397 -17.54 14.64 -6.38
C CYS A 397 -19.04 14.35 -6.18
N GLU A 398 -19.88 15.36 -6.37
CA GLU A 398 -21.34 15.25 -6.20
C GLU A 398 -21.94 14.08 -6.99
N LYS A 399 -21.44 13.84 -8.21
CA LYS A 399 -21.90 12.71 -9.02
C LYS A 399 -21.59 11.36 -8.36
N ILE A 400 -20.39 11.20 -7.82
CA ILE A 400 -19.98 9.96 -7.14
C ILE A 400 -20.72 9.82 -5.81
N PHE A 401 -20.85 10.91 -5.05
CA PHE A 401 -21.67 10.96 -3.83
C PHE A 401 -23.10 10.47 -4.08
N ASN A 402 -23.74 10.96 -5.13
CA ASN A 402 -25.10 10.55 -5.48
C ASN A 402 -25.15 9.11 -5.99
N MET A 403 -24.21 8.69 -6.85
CA MET A 403 -24.21 7.34 -7.42
C MET A 403 -23.93 6.25 -6.39
N SER A 404 -23.12 6.52 -5.37
CA SER A 404 -22.69 5.54 -4.36
C SER A 404 -23.68 5.35 -3.21
N GLY A 405 -24.84 6.02 -3.24
CA GLY A 405 -25.90 5.87 -2.24
C GLY A 405 -25.75 6.75 -1.00
N GLN A 406 -24.93 7.80 -1.06
CA GLN A 406 -24.72 8.66 0.11
C GLN A 406 -25.92 9.57 0.42
N GLN A 407 -26.76 9.90 -0.56
CA GLN A 407 -27.99 10.67 -0.32
C GLN A 407 -28.95 9.90 0.60
N GLU A 408 -29.08 8.58 0.38
CA GLU A 408 -29.87 7.68 1.22
C GLU A 408 -29.27 7.59 2.62
N ASN A 409 -27.95 7.53 2.74
CA ASN A 409 -27.27 7.55 4.03
C ASN A 409 -27.49 8.87 4.78
N VAL A 410 -27.44 10.02 4.09
CA VAL A 410 -27.76 11.33 4.69
C VAL A 410 -29.21 11.39 5.14
N ALA A 411 -30.15 10.90 4.34
CA ALA A 411 -31.57 10.85 4.72
C ALA A 411 -31.81 9.99 5.97
N LYS A 412 -31.05 8.91 6.13
CA LYS A 412 -31.21 7.93 7.21
C LYS A 412 -30.44 8.30 8.49
N TYR A 413 -29.24 8.85 8.35
CA TYR A 413 -28.29 9.03 9.45
C TYR A 413 -27.82 10.48 9.63
N GLY A 414 -28.25 11.40 8.76
CA GLY A 414 -28.01 12.83 8.88
C GLY A 414 -26.59 13.26 8.51
N ASP A 415 -26.13 14.33 9.15
CA ASP A 415 -24.88 15.04 8.83
C ASP A 415 -23.62 14.19 8.98
N TRP A 416 -23.71 13.01 9.60
CA TRP A 416 -22.61 12.04 9.67
C TRP A 416 -22.09 11.67 8.26
N PHE A 417 -22.98 11.54 7.27
CA PHE A 417 -22.66 11.19 5.89
C PHE A 417 -22.63 12.40 4.94
N THR A 418 -22.86 13.61 5.46
CA THR A 418 -22.81 14.82 4.63
C THR A 418 -21.35 15.28 4.47
N TYR A 419 -20.91 15.50 3.23
CA TYR A 419 -19.52 15.84 2.93
C TYR A 419 -18.98 17.02 3.75
N ASP A 420 -19.74 18.10 3.89
CA ASP A 420 -19.29 19.34 4.51
C ASP A 420 -19.73 19.51 5.97
N LYS A 421 -20.45 18.54 6.54
CA LYS A 421 -20.99 18.60 7.91
C LYS A 421 -20.63 17.41 8.79
N SER A 422 -19.98 16.39 8.24
CA SER A 422 -19.47 15.27 9.03
C SER A 422 -18.52 15.76 10.13
N PRO A 423 -18.40 15.02 11.26
CA PRO A 423 -17.55 15.46 12.37
C PRO A 423 -16.12 15.81 11.96
N ARG A 424 -15.49 14.99 11.12
CA ARG A 424 -14.12 15.22 10.62
C ARG A 424 -14.05 16.45 9.70
N ALA A 425 -15.04 16.65 8.82
CA ALA A 425 -15.11 17.86 7.99
C ALA A 425 -15.15 19.14 8.86
N GLN A 426 -15.93 19.12 9.94
CA GLN A 426 -16.04 20.24 10.87
C GLN A 426 -14.75 20.49 11.66
N ILE A 427 -14.08 19.43 12.12
CA ILE A 427 -12.78 19.54 12.83
C ILE A 427 -11.73 20.12 11.88
N PHE A 428 -11.57 19.58 10.67
CA PHE A 428 -10.63 20.11 9.68
C PHE A 428 -10.92 21.57 9.34
N ARG A 429 -12.19 21.93 9.09
CA ARG A 429 -12.61 23.31 8.81
C ARG A 429 -12.19 24.27 9.92
N ARG A 430 -12.36 23.87 11.18
CA ARG A 430 -12.02 24.70 12.35
C ARG A 430 -10.51 24.77 12.59
N ASP A 431 -9.81 23.64 12.53
CA ASP A 431 -8.48 23.50 13.15
C ASP A 431 -7.31 23.46 12.16
N ASN A 432 -7.55 23.31 10.84
CA ASN A 432 -6.45 23.31 9.85
C ASN A 432 -5.56 24.57 9.91
N VAL A 433 -6.11 25.70 10.37
CA VAL A 433 -5.39 26.98 10.50
C VAL A 433 -4.34 26.95 11.62
N LEU A 434 -4.40 25.98 12.53
CA LEU A 434 -3.42 25.77 13.59
C LEU A 434 -2.16 25.07 13.09
N VAL A 435 -2.20 24.45 11.91
CA VAL A 435 -1.05 23.79 11.29
C VAL A 435 -0.10 24.83 10.71
N SER A 436 1.08 24.93 11.30
CA SER A 436 2.12 25.90 10.92
C SER A 436 3.51 25.28 10.71
N ASP A 437 3.67 24.03 11.14
CA ASP A 437 4.88 23.18 11.09
C ASP A 437 4.48 21.68 11.15
N LEU A 438 5.45 20.79 11.04
CA LEU A 438 5.21 19.33 11.07
C LEU A 438 4.70 18.81 12.43
N GLU A 439 5.06 19.47 13.55
CA GLU A 439 4.58 19.07 14.87
C GLU A 439 3.08 19.35 15.02
N SER A 440 2.65 20.56 14.65
CA SER A 440 1.24 20.96 14.65
C SER A 440 0.41 20.15 13.64
N MET A 441 0.99 19.80 12.48
CA MET A 441 0.37 18.84 11.54
C MET A 441 0.14 17.49 12.21
N THR A 442 1.19 16.92 12.81
CA THR A 442 1.13 15.63 13.50
C THR A 442 0.09 15.65 14.63
N ARG A 443 0.05 16.73 15.41
CA ARG A 443 -0.92 16.91 16.50
C ARG A 443 -2.36 16.90 15.99
N LEU A 444 -2.65 17.62 14.90
CA LEU A 444 -3.99 17.65 14.32
C LEU A 444 -4.39 16.25 13.81
N MET A 445 -3.51 15.59 13.05
CA MET A 445 -3.82 14.26 12.51
C MET A 445 -4.06 13.21 13.60
N ARG A 446 -3.35 13.30 14.73
CA ARG A 446 -3.58 12.44 15.91
C ARG A 446 -4.86 12.74 16.69
N GLN A 447 -5.48 13.91 16.48
CA GLN A 447 -6.74 14.30 17.11
C GLN A 447 -7.98 13.92 16.30
N ILE A 448 -7.79 13.61 15.02
CA ILE A 448 -8.90 13.40 14.07
C ILE A 448 -9.44 11.97 14.11
N GLN A 449 -8.72 11.05 14.78
CA GLN A 449 -9.12 9.67 15.12
C GLN A 449 -10.41 9.57 15.93
#